data_AF-A0A1I4RI56-F1
#
_entry.id   AF-A0A1I4RI56-F1
#
_cell.length_a   1.000
_cell.length_b   1.000
_cell.length_c   1.000
_cell.angle_alpha   90.00
_cell.angle_beta   90.00
_cell.angle_gamma   90.00
#
_symmetry.space_group_name_H-M   'P 1'
#
loop_
_entity.id
_entity.type
_entity.pdbx_description
1 polymer ?
#
loop_
_entity_poly.entity_id
_entity_poly.type
_entity_poly.pdbx_seq_one_letter_code
_entity_poly.pdbx_strand_id
1 'polypeptide(L)' 'MLYHNFLLDAVNEVLTWDIPDEALADAVKAQACLMAGFSPEELMECAQD' A
#
# COMPACT_ATOMS: atom_id res chain seq x y z
N MET A 1 -6.18 3.65 -20.36
CA MET A 1 -5.78 2.61 -19.39
C MET A 1 -6.23 3.11 -18.03
N LEU A 2 -7.14 2.38 -17.38
CA LEU A 2 -7.65 2.74 -16.06
C LEU A 2 -6.47 2.72 -15.09
N TYR A 3 -5.96 3.90 -14.71
CA TYR A 3 -5.03 4.02 -13.61
C TYR A 3 -5.80 3.60 -12.35
N HIS A 4 -5.75 2.32 -12.01
CA HIS A 4 -6.25 1.83 -10.75
C HIS A 4 -5.39 2.50 -9.68
N ASN A 5 -5.99 3.40 -8.91
CA ASN A 5 -5.29 4.07 -7.84
C ASN A 5 -5.25 3.10 -6.66
N PHE A 6 -4.36 2.11 -6.74
CA PHE A 6 -4.16 1.11 -5.68
C PHE A 6 -3.86 1.76 -4.33
N LEU A 7 -3.26 2.95 -4.33
CA LEU A 7 -3.08 3.76 -3.12
C LEU A 7 -4.42 4.19 -2.51
N LEU A 8 -5.39 4.62 -3.32
CA LEU A 8 -6.66 5.12 -2.84
C LEU A 8 -7.54 3.98 -2.32
N ASP A 9 -7.51 2.83 -2.99
CA ASP A 9 -8.20 1.63 -2.52
C ASP A 9 -7.54 1.07 -1.25
N ALA A 10 -6.21 1.04 -1.19
CA ALA A 10 -5.47 0.66 0.01
C ALA A 10 -5.73 1.60 1.18
N VAL A 11 -5.79 2.91 0.96
CA VAL A 11 -6.16 3.89 2.00
C VAL A 11 -7.57 3.61 2.51
N ASN A 12 -8.54 3.37 1.62
CA ASN A 12 -9.90 3.06 2.05
C ASN A 12 -9.97 1.76 2.86
N GLU A 13 -9.23 0.72 2.48
CA GLU A 13 -9.14 -0.52 3.25
C GLU A 13 -8.47 -0.31 4.60
N VAL A 14 -7.30 0.32 4.63
CA VAL A 14 -6.52 0.47 5.88
C VAL A 14 -7.20 1.45 6.85
N LEU A 15 -7.94 2.45 6.36
CA LEU A 15 -8.77 3.31 7.21
C LEU A 15 -9.89 2.54 7.92
N THR A 16 -10.26 1.35 7.45
CA THR A 16 -11.20 0.47 8.18
C THR A 16 -10.50 -0.36 9.26
N TRP A 17 -9.17 -0.41 9.27
CA TRP A 17 -8.40 -1.14 10.27
C TRP A 17 -8.25 -0.27 11.52
N ASP A 18 -8.48 -0.85 12.69
CA ASP A 18 -8.30 -0.16 13.97
C ASP A 18 -6.81 -0.19 14.35
N ILE A 19 -6.00 0.57 13.59
CA ILE A 19 -4.56 0.70 13.75
C ILE A 19 -4.18 2.12 14.18
N PRO A 20 -3.06 2.30 14.90
CA PRO A 20 -2.57 3.63 15.22
C PRO A 20 -2.17 4.39 13.95
N ASP A 21 -2.36 5.70 13.96
CA ASP A 21 -1.98 6.62 12.85
C ASP A 21 -0.51 6.47 12.45
N GLU A 22 0.35 6.13 13.42
CA GLU A 22 1.78 5.87 13.22
C GLU A 22 2.04 4.68 12.28
N ALA A 23 1.15 3.67 12.29
CA ALA A 23 1.22 2.48 11.44
C ALA A 23 0.37 2.62 10.16
N LEU A 24 -0.43 3.70 10.04
CA LEU A 24 -1.32 3.92 8.89
C LEU A 24 -0.53 4.01 7.59
N ALA A 25 0.56 4.78 7.57
CA ALA A 25 1.37 4.94 6.37
C ALA A 25 2.00 3.62 5.89
N ASP A 26 2.56 2.83 6.81
CA ASP A 26 3.17 1.53 6.50
C ASP A 26 2.12 0.50 6.06
N ALA A 27 0.95 0.48 6.72
CA ALA A 27 -0.14 -0.41 6.36
C ALA A 27 -0.74 -0.06 4.99
N VAL A 28 -0.93 1.23 4.69
CA VAL A 28 -1.37 1.69 3.36
C VAL A 28 -0.37 1.29 2.29
N LYS A 29 0.93 1.47 2.53
CA LYS A 29 1.97 1.09 1.58
C LYS A 29 1.99 -0.41 1.35
N ALA A 30 1.92 -1.21 2.42
CA ALA A 30 1.85 -2.67 2.32
C ALA A 30 0.59 -3.13 1.56
N GLN A 31 -0.56 -2.54 1.84
CA GLN A 31 -1.81 -2.89 1.19
C GLN A 31 -1.83 -2.46 -0.28
N ALA A 32 -1.34 -1.27 -0.61
CA ALA A 32 -1.23 -0.81 -2.00
C ALA A 32 -0.32 -1.73 -2.83
N CYS A 33 0.78 -2.21 -2.23
CA CYS A 33 1.68 -3.14 -2.89
C CYS A 33 1.06 -4.53 -3.06
N LEU A 34 0.34 -5.04 -2.05
CA LEU A 34 -0.42 -6.29 -2.15
C LEU A 34 -1.48 -6.20 -3.27
N MET A 35 -2.23 -5.09 -3.33
CA MET A 35 -3.25 -4.86 -4.34
C MET A 35 -2.67 -4.66 -5.75
N ALA A 36 -1.50 -4.04 -5.85
CA ALA A 36 -0.78 -3.88 -7.11
C ALA A 36 -0.04 -5.16 -7.54
N GLY A 37 -0.06 -6.22 -6.72
CA GLY A 37 0.57 -7.50 -7.01
C GLY A 37 2.10 -7.50 -6.91
N PHE A 38 2.69 -6.46 -6.29
CA PHE A 38 4.13 -6.41 -6.05
C PHE A 38 4.51 -7.47 -5.03
N SER A 39 5.45 -8.33 -5.40
CA SER A 39 6.07 -9.23 -4.44
C SER A 39 6.94 -8.39 -3.48
N PRO A 40 7.09 -8.78 -2.20
CA PRO A 40 7.91 -8.05 -1.24
C PRO A 40 9.36 -7.81 -1.72
N GLU A 41 9.85 -8.64 -2.64
CA GLU A 41 11.15 -8.49 -3.31
C GLU A 41 11.19 -7.29 -4.28
N GLU A 42 10.13 -7.03 -5.06
CA GLU A 42 10.04 -5.89 -5.98
C GLU A 42 9.81 -4.55 -5.25
N LEU A 43 9.17 -4.60 -4.07
CA LEU A 43 8.98 -3.43 -3.20
C LEU A 43 10.32 -2.89 -2.66
N MET A 44 11.31 -3.76 -2.47
CA MET A 44 12.66 -3.40 -2.04
C MET A 44 13.45 -2.68 -3.15
N GLU A 45 13.16 -2.96 -4.42
CA GLU A 45 13.77 -2.27 -5.56
C GLU A 45 13.23 -0.84 -5.74
N CYS A 46 11.93 -0.59 -5.47
CA CYS A 46 11.38 0.77 -5.49
C CYS A 46 11.80 1.66 -4.30
N ALA A 47 12.37 1.07 -3.23
CA ALA A 47 12.91 1.81 -2.09
C ALA A 47 14.40 2.17 -2.27
N GLN A 48 15.03 1.74 -3.36
CA GLN A 48 16.39 2.11 -3.76
C GLN A 48 16.36 3.11 -4.92
N ASP A 49 15.95 4.35 -4.67
CA ASP A 49 16.39 5.53 -5.43
C ASP A 49 16.43 6.77 -4.51
#